data_AF-B8DZQ4-F1
#
_entry.id   AF-B8DZQ4-F1
#
_cell.length_a   1.000
_cell.length_b   1.000
_cell.length_c   1.000
_cell.angle_alpha   90.00
_cell.angle_beta   90.00
_cell.angle_gamma   90.00
#
_symmetry.space_group_name_H-M   'P 1'
#
loop_
_entity.id
_entity.type
_entity.pdbx_description
1 polymer ?
#
loop_
_entity_poly.entity_id
_entity_poly.type
_entity_poly.pdbx_seq_one_letter_code
_entity_poly.pdbx_strand_id
1 'polypeptide(L)'
;MPILSGDEIPIKEDELDSLAMKTFLKTLDILGGPRKLILYRNLTWVPSLIEACYAVILRDRYMKTEAEIAEFLGLTKQTVRNILKADPDIVLDVLEDELKKKEIKTHVAGGLAKLAYRKVKEELGIE
;
A
#
# COMPACT_ATOMS: atom_id res chain seq x y z
N MET A 1 -17.41 29.81 -0.87
CA MET A 1 -17.44 29.16 0.45
C MET A 1 -17.43 27.66 0.21
N PRO A 2 -16.41 26.90 0.64
CA PRO A 2 -16.57 25.47 0.77
C PRO A 2 -17.31 25.21 2.10
N ILE A 3 -18.40 24.46 1.98
CA ILE A 3 -19.10 23.86 3.10
C ILE A 3 -18.17 22.74 3.57
N LEU A 4 -17.52 22.91 4.72
CA LEU A 4 -16.78 21.83 5.36
C LEU A 4 -17.80 20.76 5.78
N SER A 5 -17.91 19.69 5.01
CA SER A 5 -18.66 18.49 5.38
C SER A 5 -17.95 17.83 6.56
N GLY A 6 -18.66 17.68 7.68
CA GLY A 6 -18.15 17.29 8.99
C GLY A 6 -17.70 15.83 9.16
N ASP A 7 -17.14 15.20 8.13
CA ASP A 7 -16.71 13.79 8.13
C ASP A 7 -15.21 13.58 7.79
N GLU A 8 -14.42 14.65 7.64
CA GLU A 8 -12.97 14.47 7.43
C GLU A 8 -12.29 14.06 8.73
N ILE A 9 -11.89 12.78 8.82
CA ILE A 9 -11.01 12.29 9.88
C ILE A 9 -9.65 13.01 9.71
N PRO A 10 -9.22 13.84 10.67
CA PRO A 10 -7.93 14.51 10.56
C PRO A 10 -6.81 13.47 10.53
N ILE A 11 -5.88 13.63 9.59
CA ILE A 11 -4.74 12.72 9.47
C ILE A 11 -3.85 12.91 10.71
N LYS A 12 -3.73 11.85 11.51
CA LYS A 12 -2.72 11.75 12.57
C LYS A 12 -1.45 11.17 11.97
N GLU A 13 -0.52 12.02 11.57
CA GLU A 13 0.68 11.62 10.79
C GLU A 13 1.48 10.51 11.48
N ASP A 14 1.73 10.60 12.79
CA ASP A 14 2.45 9.56 13.55
C ASP A 14 1.75 8.19 13.49
N GLU A 15 0.42 8.19 13.52
CA GLU A 15 -0.38 6.97 13.46
C GLU A 15 -0.38 6.39 12.04
N LEU A 16 -0.51 7.25 11.03
CA LEU A 16 -0.42 6.88 9.62
C LEU A 16 0.94 6.26 9.31
N ASP A 17 2.03 6.92 9.71
CA ASP A 17 3.40 6.46 9.47
C ASP A 17 3.68 5.14 10.20
N SER A 18 3.25 5.01 11.45
CA SER A 18 3.38 3.76 12.21
C SER A 18 2.65 2.61 11.52
N LEU A 19 1.43 2.86 11.03
CA LEU A 19 0.62 1.83 10.38
C LEU A 19 1.17 1.48 8.99
N ALA A 20 1.64 2.48 8.23
CA ALA A 20 2.28 2.29 6.94
C ALA A 20 3.57 1.47 7.08
N MET A 21 4.38 1.75 8.09
CA MET A 21 5.60 0.97 8.38
C MET A 21 5.29 -0.47 8.77
N LYS A 22 4.33 -0.70 9.67
CA LYS A 22 3.89 -2.07 10.03
C LYS A 22 3.37 -2.84 8.82
N THR A 23 2.57 -2.18 7.99
CA THR A 23 2.03 -2.75 6.75
C THR A 23 3.16 -3.09 5.77
N PHE A 24 4.11 -2.18 5.56
CA PHE A 24 5.27 -2.40 4.71
C PHE A 24 6.09 -3.60 5.19
N LEU A 25 6.41 -3.69 6.48
CA LEU A 25 7.13 -4.85 7.02
C LEU A 25 6.36 -6.16 6.79
N LYS A 26 5.03 -6.13 6.96
CA LYS A 26 4.18 -7.28 6.65
C LYS A 26 4.23 -7.66 5.17
N THR A 27 4.36 -6.70 4.24
CA THR A 27 4.60 -7.03 2.81
C THR A 27 5.89 -7.83 2.65
N LEU A 28 6.96 -7.48 3.36
CA LEU A 28 8.22 -8.20 3.29
C LEU A 28 8.10 -9.61 3.86
N ASP A 29 7.37 -9.78 4.97
CA ASP A 29 7.10 -11.10 5.54
C ASP A 29 6.39 -12.01 4.54
N ILE A 30 5.36 -11.49 3.86
CA ILE A 30 4.63 -12.21 2.81
C ILE A 30 5.54 -12.58 1.63
N LEU A 31 6.45 -11.69 1.24
CA LEU A 31 7.43 -11.95 0.16
C LEU A 31 8.48 -13.02 0.54
N GLY A 32 8.58 -13.44 1.81
CA GLY A 32 9.59 -14.36 2.32
C GLY A 32 10.80 -13.68 2.95
N GLY A 33 10.61 -12.45 3.46
CA GLY A 33 11.58 -11.67 4.24
C GLY A 33 12.46 -10.72 3.42
N PRO A 34 13.22 -9.84 4.08
CA PRO A 34 13.99 -8.76 3.42
C PRO A 34 15.08 -9.26 2.45
N ARG A 35 15.60 -10.48 2.65
CA ARG A 35 16.57 -11.09 1.72
C ARG A 35 16.02 -11.27 0.32
N LYS A 36 14.70 -11.36 0.17
CA LYS A 36 14.04 -11.46 -1.12
C LYS A 36 14.20 -10.17 -1.94
N LEU A 37 14.13 -9.00 -1.31
CA LEU A 37 14.46 -7.73 -1.99
C LEU A 37 15.89 -7.72 -2.55
N ILE A 38 16.84 -8.29 -1.78
CA ILE A 38 18.24 -8.43 -2.22
C ILE A 38 18.35 -9.40 -3.40
N LEU A 39 17.60 -10.49 -3.38
CA LEU A 39 17.61 -11.49 -4.46
C LEU A 39 17.08 -10.91 -5.77
N TYR A 40 16.00 -10.13 -5.71
CA TYR A 40 15.39 -9.54 -6.91
C TYR A 40 16.13 -8.30 -7.40
N ARG A 41 16.95 -7.66 -6.54
CA ARG A 41 17.83 -6.53 -6.89
C ARG A 41 17.12 -5.35 -7.56
N ASN A 42 15.83 -5.17 -7.29
CA ASN A 42 15.07 -4.09 -7.89
C ASN A 42 14.84 -2.97 -6.87
N LEU A 43 15.51 -1.85 -7.10
CA LEU A 43 15.52 -0.69 -6.21
C LEU A 43 14.19 0.08 -6.21
N THR A 44 13.30 -0.15 -7.18
CA THR A 44 11.98 0.52 -7.23
C THR A 44 10.93 -0.17 -6.37
N TRP A 45 11.22 -1.36 -5.83
CA TRP A 45 10.23 -2.12 -5.07
C TRP A 45 9.92 -1.47 -3.72
N VAL A 46 10.95 -0.99 -3.03
CA VAL A 46 10.77 -0.31 -1.73
C VAL A 46 9.87 0.92 -1.87
N PRO A 47 10.14 1.90 -2.76
CA PRO A 47 9.27 3.06 -2.91
C PRO A 47 7.86 2.68 -3.36
N SER A 48 7.70 1.80 -4.34
CA SER A 48 6.34 1.41 -4.81
C SER A 48 5.53 0.65 -3.75
N LEU A 49 6.16 -0.19 -2.93
CA LEU A 49 5.47 -0.90 -1.84
C LEU A 49 5.04 0.06 -0.74
N ILE A 50 5.91 0.99 -0.34
CA ILE A 50 5.57 1.92 0.73
C ILE A 50 4.48 2.91 0.28
N GLU A 51 4.57 3.45 -0.93
CA GLU A 51 3.51 4.27 -1.55
C GLU A 51 2.16 3.54 -1.55
N ALA A 52 2.16 2.25 -1.90
CA ALA A 52 0.96 1.43 -1.89
C ALA A 52 0.40 1.24 -0.48
N CYS A 53 1.25 1.05 0.53
CA CYS A 53 0.83 0.94 1.93
C CYS A 53 0.13 2.23 2.39
N TYR A 54 0.74 3.40 2.15
CA TYR A 54 0.11 4.68 2.47
C TYR A 54 -1.22 4.87 1.75
N ALA A 55 -1.27 4.63 0.43
CA ALA A 55 -2.48 4.80 -0.36
C ALA A 55 -3.64 3.92 0.15
N VAL A 56 -3.35 2.67 0.50
CA VAL A 56 -4.36 1.74 1.05
C VAL A 56 -4.88 2.23 2.40
N ILE A 57 -4.00 2.66 3.32
CA ILE A 57 -4.40 3.13 4.65
C ILE A 57 -5.18 4.44 4.57
N LEU A 58 -4.71 5.40 3.77
CA LEU A 58 -5.40 6.68 3.56
C LEU A 58 -6.82 6.45 3.01
N ARG A 59 -6.97 5.46 2.11
CA ARG A 59 -8.28 5.12 1.56
C ARG A 59 -9.18 4.44 2.58
N ASP A 60 -8.69 3.45 3.29
CA ASP A 60 -9.49 2.62 4.20
C ASP A 60 -9.83 3.38 5.50
N ARG A 61 -8.82 3.94 6.15
CA ARG A 61 -8.92 4.48 7.50
C ARG A 61 -9.30 5.95 7.57
N TYR A 62 -8.84 6.73 6.60
CA TYR A 62 -9.08 8.18 6.54
C TYR A 62 -10.09 8.55 5.46
N MET A 63 -10.68 7.56 4.77
CA MET A 63 -11.67 7.73 3.70
C MET A 63 -11.25 8.70 2.59
N LYS A 64 -9.93 8.86 2.38
CA LYS A 64 -9.41 9.80 1.39
C LYS A 64 -9.71 9.34 -0.03
N THR A 65 -10.06 10.30 -0.89
CA THR A 65 -10.31 10.07 -2.30
C THR A 65 -9.01 9.80 -3.06
N GLU A 66 -9.12 9.25 -4.28
CA GLU A 66 -7.94 9.06 -5.15
C GLU A 66 -7.18 10.36 -5.42
N ALA A 67 -7.87 11.51 -5.41
CA ALA A 67 -7.27 12.81 -5.68
C ALA A 67 -6.49 13.33 -4.47
N GLU A 68 -7.07 13.26 -3.27
CA GLU A 68 -6.38 13.66 -2.03
C GLU A 68 -5.16 12.77 -1.75
N ILE A 69 -5.26 11.46 -2.00
CA ILE A 69 -4.13 10.54 -1.86
C ILE A 69 -3.02 10.89 -2.85
N ALA A 70 -3.38 11.21 -4.10
CA ALA A 70 -2.43 11.59 -5.12
C ALA A 70 -1.69 12.88 -4.75
N GLU A 71 -2.41 13.88 -4.26
CA GLU A 71 -1.85 15.13 -3.75
C GLU A 71 -0.92 14.88 -2.55
N PHE A 72 -1.37 14.10 -1.56
CA PHE A 72 -0.61 13.79 -0.35
C PHE A 72 0.70 13.05 -0.65
N LEU A 73 0.68 12.07 -1.56
CA LEU A 73 1.85 11.25 -1.90
C LEU A 73 2.71 11.81 -3.03
N GLY A 74 2.31 12.92 -3.68
CA GLY A 74 2.97 13.43 -4.87
C GLY A 74 2.88 12.47 -6.08
N LEU A 75 1.80 11.69 -6.16
CA LEU A 75 1.55 10.72 -7.23
C LEU A 75 0.51 11.24 -8.23
N THR A 76 0.38 10.56 -9.37
CA THR A 76 -0.76 10.82 -10.26
C THR A 76 -2.01 10.10 -9.74
N LYS A 77 -3.20 10.69 -9.97
CA LYS A 77 -4.48 10.03 -9.67
C LYS A 77 -4.61 8.66 -10.33
N GLN A 78 -4.02 8.48 -11.53
CA GLN A 78 -4.02 7.19 -12.22
C GLN A 78 -3.14 6.15 -11.50
N THR A 79 -1.97 6.54 -10.99
CA THR A 79 -1.12 5.66 -10.18
C THR A 79 -1.87 5.19 -8.94
N VAL A 80 -2.48 6.13 -8.19
CA VAL A 80 -3.28 5.80 -7.00
C VAL A 80 -4.43 4.86 -7.34
N ARG A 81 -5.17 5.13 -8.43
CA ARG A 81 -6.23 4.24 -8.90
C ARG A 81 -5.72 2.84 -9.22
N ASN A 82 -4.57 2.71 -9.86
CA ASN A 82 -3.97 1.41 -10.18
C ASN A 82 -3.61 0.63 -8.91
N ILE A 83 -3.07 1.30 -7.89
CA ILE A 83 -2.81 0.73 -6.57
C ILE A 83 -4.13 0.26 -5.93
N LEU A 84 -5.12 1.14 -5.85
CA LEU A 84 -6.38 0.88 -5.15
C LEU A 84 -7.28 -0.12 -5.87
N LYS A 85 -7.14 -0.32 -7.18
CA LYS A 85 -7.88 -1.35 -7.94
C LYS A 85 -7.19 -2.71 -7.97
N ALA A 86 -5.96 -2.81 -7.49
CA ALA A 86 -5.23 -4.08 -7.48
C ALA A 86 -5.98 -5.17 -6.71
N ASP A 87 -6.06 -6.36 -7.29
CA ASP A 87 -6.69 -7.52 -6.68
C ASP A 87 -5.67 -8.25 -5.79
N PRO A 88 -5.90 -8.37 -4.47
CA PRO A 88 -4.98 -9.04 -3.56
C PRO A 88 -4.89 -10.56 -3.80
N ASP A 89 -5.93 -11.20 -4.33
CA ASP A 89 -5.97 -12.66 -4.49
C ASP A 89 -5.10 -13.11 -5.68
N ILE A 90 -5.01 -12.26 -6.71
CA ILE A 90 -4.16 -12.49 -7.89
C ILE A 90 -2.66 -12.33 -7.55
N VAL A 91 -2.33 -11.61 -6.48
CA VAL A 91 -0.92 -11.27 -6.18
C VAL A 91 -0.09 -12.48 -5.81
N LEU A 92 -0.64 -13.50 -5.14
CA LEU A 92 0.14 -14.68 -4.74
C LEU A 92 0.53 -15.53 -5.96
N ASP A 93 -0.40 -15.72 -6.89
CA ASP A 93 -0.16 -16.48 -8.13
C ASP A 93 0.79 -15.72 -9.08
N VAL A 94 0.63 -14.40 -9.17
CA VAL A 94 1.48 -13.53 -10.01
C VAL A 94 2.86 -13.32 -9.39
N LEU A 95 3.00 -13.46 -8.08
CA LEU A 95 4.27 -13.24 -7.38
C LEU A 95 5.35 -14.15 -7.96
N GLU A 96 5.12 -15.46 -8.07
CA GLU A 96 6.16 -16.37 -8.56
C GLU A 96 6.69 -15.99 -9.95
N ASP A 97 5.82 -15.50 -10.83
CA ASP A 97 6.19 -15.10 -12.18
C ASP A 97 6.82 -13.70 -12.27
N GLU A 98 6.37 -12.74 -11.48
CA GLU A 98 6.96 -11.40 -11.43
C GLU A 98 8.29 -11.39 -10.67
N LEU A 99 8.45 -12.27 -9.67
CA LEU A 99 9.73 -12.55 -9.01
C LEU A 99 10.77 -13.10 -10.01
N LYS A 100 10.36 -13.90 -11.01
CA LYS A 100 11.24 -14.32 -12.11
C LYS A 100 11.62 -13.15 -13.03
N LYS A 101 10.69 -12.23 -13.28
CA LYS A 101 10.91 -11.03 -14.10
C LYS A 101 11.63 -9.89 -13.38
N LYS A 102 11.80 -9.98 -12.06
CA LYS A 102 12.42 -8.98 -11.18
C LYS A 102 11.74 -7.61 -11.23
N GLU A 103 10.45 -7.54 -11.58
CA GLU A 103 9.68 -6.29 -11.61
C GLU A 103 8.46 -6.43 -10.70
N ILE A 104 8.19 -5.43 -9.86
CA ILE A 104 6.89 -5.27 -9.18
C ILE A 104 6.22 -4.13 -9.90
N LYS A 105 5.15 -4.46 -10.61
CA LYS A 105 4.28 -3.45 -11.20
C LYS A 105 3.38 -2.86 -10.12
N THR A 106 2.89 -1.65 -10.34
CA THR A 106 1.98 -0.92 -9.42
C THR A 106 0.80 -1.78 -8.93
N HIS A 107 0.28 -2.67 -9.77
CA HIS A 107 -0.79 -3.59 -9.38
C HIS A 107 -0.34 -4.65 -8.37
N VAL A 108 0.87 -5.21 -8.50
CA VAL A 108 1.40 -6.19 -7.52
C VAL A 108 1.66 -5.51 -6.18
N ALA A 109 2.26 -4.31 -6.20
CA ALA A 109 2.47 -3.52 -4.97
C ALA A 109 1.15 -3.21 -4.26
N GLY A 110 0.13 -2.79 -5.02
CA GLY A 110 -1.20 -2.50 -4.48
C GLY A 110 -1.87 -3.72 -3.84
N GLY A 111 -1.88 -4.87 -4.52
CA GLY A 111 -2.52 -6.07 -3.97
C GLY A 111 -1.77 -6.62 -2.76
N LEU A 112 -0.43 -6.56 -2.78
CA LEU A 112 0.38 -6.97 -1.62
C LEU A 112 0.17 -6.05 -0.42
N ALA A 113 0.11 -4.73 -0.64
CA ALA A 113 -0.18 -3.76 0.42
C ALA A 113 -1.56 -3.97 1.04
N LYS A 114 -2.59 -4.27 0.24
CA LYS A 114 -3.94 -4.61 0.74
C LYS A 114 -3.93 -5.87 1.60
N LEU A 115 -3.30 -6.93 1.12
CA LEU A 115 -3.20 -8.19 1.86
C LEU A 115 -2.45 -8.00 3.18
N ALA A 116 -1.33 -7.30 3.13
CA ALA A 116 -0.53 -6.97 4.31
C ALA A 116 -1.32 -6.13 5.31
N TYR A 117 -2.01 -5.10 4.85
CA TYR A 117 -2.77 -4.20 5.71
C TYR A 117 -3.93 -4.92 6.39
N ARG A 118 -4.66 -5.78 5.65
CA ARG A 118 -5.70 -6.65 6.23
C ARG A 118 -5.15 -7.50 7.39
N LYS A 119 -3.99 -8.14 7.20
CA LYS A 119 -3.35 -8.94 8.27
C LYS A 119 -2.93 -8.08 9.46
N VAL A 120 -2.41 -6.87 9.21
CA VAL A 120 -2.05 -5.93 10.28
C VAL A 120 -3.28 -5.47 11.06
N LYS A 121 -4.41 -5.21 10.38
CA LYS A 121 -5.70 -4.90 11.03
C LYS A 121 -6.16 -6.05 11.93
N GLU A 122 -6.12 -7.27 11.42
CA GLU A 122 -6.45 -8.49 12.19
C GLU A 122 -5.53 -8.64 13.43
N GLU A 123 -4.22 -8.42 13.29
CA GLU A 123 -3.25 -8.53 14.39
C GLU A 123 -3.38 -7.43 15.45
N LEU A 124 -3.78 -6.22 15.04
CA LEU A 124 -3.95 -5.07 15.95
C LEU A 124 -5.38 -4.95 16.51
N GLY A 125 -6.32 -5.77 16.04
CA GLY A 125 -7.73 -5.69 16.44
C GLY A 125 -8.41 -4.39 15.99
N ILE A 126 -8.04 -3.86 14.83
CA ILE A 126 -8.60 -2.63 14.25
C ILE A 126 -9.58 -3.04 13.14
N GLU A 127 -10.84 -2.64 13.23
CA GLU A 127 -11.85 -2.84 12.16
C GLU A 127 -11.63 -1.89 10.97
#